data_AF-A0A938K7S0-F1
#
_entry.id   AF-A0A938K7S0-F1
#
_cell.length_a   1.000
_cell.length_b   1.000
_cell.length_c   1.000
_cell.angle_alpha   90.00
_cell.angle_beta   90.00
_cell.angle_gamma   90.00
#
_symmetry.space_group_name_H-M   'P 1'
#
loop_
_entity.id
_entity.type
_entity.pdbx_description
1 polymer ?
#
loop_
_entity_poly.entity_id
_entity_poly.type
_entity_poly.pdbx_seq_one_letter_code
_entity_poly.pdbx_strand_id
1 'polypeptide(L)'
;MVDRAATMQLIAGLGADNRLQLVVRGHLRAEAAALTPEERSVLERGNVVLITDDVSSASLITACDVVVDIDSSIAFDAVLLGKPYVRPRYLQDSSVKTIWDELGGAHQTDSLDATVALLTAESLVPAERDRTFEQVVFGGPGGAVLARYRDGLRSVAAQSRV
;
A
#
# COMPACT_ATOMS: atom_id res chain seq x y z
N MET A 1 -3.55 7.07 -12.72
CA MET A 1 -4.92 7.00 -12.15
C MET A 1 -5.19 5.55 -11.78
N VAL A 2 -5.98 5.29 -10.72
CA VAL A 2 -6.36 3.93 -10.30
C VAL A 2 -7.69 3.55 -10.95
N ASP A 3 -7.80 2.32 -11.46
CA ASP A 3 -9.02 1.79 -12.05
C ASP A 3 -10.01 1.37 -10.95
N ARG A 4 -11.05 2.19 -10.79
CA ARG A 4 -12.10 1.98 -9.78
C ARG A 4 -12.89 0.69 -10.05
N ALA A 5 -13.26 0.41 -11.29
CA ALA A 5 -14.08 -0.74 -11.63
C ALA A 5 -13.31 -2.04 -11.38
N ALA A 6 -12.05 -2.11 -11.81
CA ALA A 6 -11.20 -3.25 -11.56
C ALA A 6 -10.87 -3.43 -10.06
N THR A 7 -10.76 -2.33 -9.30
CA THR A 7 -10.59 -2.38 -7.84
C THR A 7 -11.81 -3.03 -7.17
N MET A 8 -13.01 -2.65 -7.57
CA MET A 8 -14.24 -3.25 -7.03
C MET A 8 -14.39 -4.73 -7.41
N GLN A 9 -13.95 -5.12 -8.61
CA GLN A 9 -13.89 -6.53 -9.01
C GLN A 9 -12.91 -7.33 -8.15
N LEU A 10 -11.74 -6.76 -7.82
CA LEU A 10 -10.79 -7.40 -6.91
C LEU A 10 -11.38 -7.58 -5.52
N ILE A 11 -11.98 -6.53 -4.95
CA ILE A 11 -12.65 -6.60 -3.64
C ILE A 11 -13.74 -7.68 -3.64
N ALA A 12 -14.56 -7.74 -4.69
CA ALA A 12 -15.60 -8.76 -4.82
C ALA A 12 -15.01 -10.18 -4.93
N GLY A 13 -13.95 -10.36 -5.71
CA GLY A 13 -13.27 -11.64 -5.88
C GLY A 13 -12.65 -12.16 -4.57
N LEU A 14 -11.98 -11.28 -3.83
CA LEU A 14 -11.40 -11.63 -2.52
C LEU A 14 -12.48 -11.84 -1.45
N GLY A 15 -13.51 -11.00 -1.43
CA GLY A 15 -14.61 -11.09 -0.46
C GLY A 15 -15.47 -12.36 -0.60
N ALA A 16 -15.44 -13.01 -1.77
CA ALA A 16 -16.13 -14.27 -2.03
C ALA A 16 -15.34 -15.51 -1.59
N ASP A 17 -14.05 -15.39 -1.26
CA ASP A 17 -13.23 -16.52 -0.81
C ASP A 17 -13.30 -16.67 0.72
N ASN A 18 -13.77 -17.83 1.20
CA ASN A 18 -13.91 -18.13 2.62
C ASN A 18 -12.60 -18.45 3.35
N ARG A 19 -11.50 -18.51 2.62
CA ARG A 19 -10.15 -18.65 3.20
C ARG A 19 -9.56 -17.29 3.59
N LEU A 20 -10.16 -16.19 3.14
CA LEU A 20 -9.68 -14.83 3.37
C LEU A 20 -10.65 -14.05 4.25
N GLN A 21 -10.09 -13.16 5.08
CA GLN A 21 -10.83 -12.06 5.68
C GLN A 21 -10.29 -10.75 5.10
N LEU A 22 -11.11 -10.05 4.32
CA LEU A 22 -10.69 -8.81 3.66
C LEU A 22 -11.01 -7.62 4.54
N VAL A 23 -9.99 -6.96 5.06
CA VAL A 23 -10.15 -5.73 5.84
C VAL A 23 -9.96 -4.53 4.90
N VAL A 24 -11.03 -3.76 4.69
CA VAL A 24 -11.00 -2.56 3.84
C VAL A 24 -11.08 -1.32 4.73
N ARG A 25 -10.14 -0.40 4.56
CA ARG A 25 -10.19 0.92 5.19
C ARG A 25 -10.46 1.98 4.14
N GLY A 26 -11.52 2.78 4.36
CA GLY A 26 -11.84 3.91 3.51
C GLY A 26 -10.81 5.04 3.60
N HIS A 27 -10.79 5.93 2.60
CA HIS A 27 -9.95 7.12 2.64
C HIS A 27 -10.60 8.22 3.49
N LEU A 28 -9.80 8.94 4.29
CA LEU A 28 -10.26 9.97 5.23
C LEU A 28 -10.97 11.18 4.57
N ARG A 29 -10.87 11.32 3.25
CA ARG A 29 -11.54 12.38 2.48
C ARG A 29 -12.81 11.82 1.85
N ALA A 30 -13.91 11.89 2.59
CA ALA A 30 -15.22 11.32 2.24
C ALA A 30 -15.70 11.69 0.81
N GLU A 31 -15.36 12.87 0.30
CA GLU A 31 -15.83 13.33 -1.01
C GLU A 31 -15.13 12.67 -2.19
N ALA A 32 -13.84 12.30 -2.03
CA ALA A 32 -13.07 11.62 -3.07
C ALA A 32 -13.24 10.08 -3.02
N ALA A 33 -13.83 9.56 -1.94
CA ALA A 33 -14.04 8.13 -1.70
C ALA A 33 -15.52 7.75 -1.54
N ALA A 34 -16.43 8.61 -2.00
CA ALA A 34 -17.87 8.36 -1.92
C ALA A 34 -18.23 7.10 -2.74
N LEU A 35 -18.63 6.05 -2.02
CA LEU A 35 -19.07 4.80 -2.60
C LEU A 35 -20.48 4.95 -3.18
N THR A 36 -20.71 4.37 -4.36
CA THR A 36 -22.09 4.21 -4.85
C THR A 36 -22.82 3.14 -4.01
N PRO A 37 -24.16 3.09 -4.03
CA PRO A 37 -24.91 2.03 -3.35
C PRO A 37 -24.48 0.62 -3.79
N GLU A 38 -24.15 0.44 -5.06
CA GLU A 38 -23.71 -0.84 -5.62
C GLU A 38 -22.34 -1.24 -5.03
N GLU A 39 -21.39 -0.30 -4.97
CA GLU A 39 -20.06 -0.56 -4.42
C GLU A 39 -20.10 -0.82 -2.92
N ARG A 40 -20.96 -0.08 -2.20
CA ARG A 40 -21.21 -0.33 -0.79
C ARG A 40 -21.76 -1.73 -0.57
N SER A 41 -22.67 -2.19 -1.43
CA SER A 41 -23.21 -3.54 -1.34
C SER A 41 -22.16 -4.62 -1.58
N VAL A 42 -21.08 -4.34 -2.33
CA VAL A 42 -19.94 -5.26 -2.49
C VAL A 42 -19.14 -5.34 -1.19
N LEU A 43 -18.91 -4.21 -0.53
CA LEU A 43 -18.14 -4.11 0.71
C LEU A 43 -18.88 -4.66 1.94
N GLU A 44 -20.20 -4.78 1.88
CA GLU A 44 -21.04 -5.33 2.95
C GLU A 44 -21.32 -6.84 2.79
N ARG A 45 -20.67 -7.52 1.83
CA ARG A 45 -20.89 -8.94 1.54
C ARG A 45 -19.71 -9.82 1.93
N GLY A 46 -20.01 -11.10 2.19
CA GLY A 46 -19.02 -12.16 2.34
C GLY A 46 -18.11 -11.92 3.55
N ASN A 47 -16.81 -12.05 3.34
CA ASN A 47 -15.80 -11.93 4.39
C ASN A 47 -15.12 -10.55 4.43
N VAL A 48 -15.81 -9.53 3.91
CA VAL A 48 -15.31 -8.15 3.90
C VAL A 48 -15.68 -7.45 5.19
N VAL A 49 -14.69 -6.82 5.83
CA VAL A 49 -14.85 -5.99 7.03
C VAL A 49 -14.44 -4.58 6.68
N LEU A 50 -15.41 -3.66 6.64
CA LEU A 50 -15.15 -2.23 6.46
C LEU A 50 -14.81 -1.59 7.80
N ILE A 51 -13.63 -0.98 7.89
CA ILE A 51 -13.15 -0.30 9.10
C ILE A 51 -13.38 1.21 8.99
N THR A 52 -13.85 1.78 10.09
CA THR A 52 -14.06 3.22 10.28
C THR A 52 -12.77 3.96 10.62
N ASP A 53 -12.83 5.30 10.59
CA ASP A 53 -11.65 6.16 10.65
C ASP A 53 -10.89 6.15 11.99
N ASP A 54 -11.46 5.52 13.01
CA ASP A 54 -10.93 5.46 14.38
C ASP A 54 -9.75 4.49 14.57
N VAL A 55 -9.48 3.63 13.59
CA VAL A 55 -8.36 2.68 13.64
C VAL A 55 -7.18 3.15 12.79
N SER A 56 -5.98 3.15 13.37
CA SER A 56 -4.76 3.55 12.65
C SER A 56 -4.34 2.50 11.60
N SER A 57 -3.78 2.96 10.46
CA SER A 57 -3.22 2.04 9.45
C SER A 57 -2.15 1.12 10.04
N ALA A 58 -1.27 1.64 10.91
CA ALA A 58 -0.20 0.86 11.53
C ALA A 58 -0.74 -0.33 12.35
N SER A 59 -1.82 -0.10 13.11
CA SER A 59 -2.50 -1.16 13.86
C SER A 59 -3.09 -2.22 12.93
N LEU A 60 -3.75 -1.80 11.84
CA LEU A 60 -4.32 -2.73 10.87
C LEU A 60 -3.26 -3.56 10.16
N ILE A 61 -2.16 -2.92 9.71
CA ILE A 61 -1.04 -3.61 9.05
C ILE A 61 -0.41 -4.64 9.98
N THR A 62 -0.29 -4.33 11.27
CA THR A 62 0.24 -5.26 12.26
C THR A 62 -0.66 -6.49 12.41
N ALA A 63 -1.99 -6.27 12.43
CA ALA A 63 -3.00 -7.30 12.62
C ALA A 63 -3.25 -8.16 11.35
N CYS A 64 -3.01 -7.62 10.16
CA CYS A 64 -3.19 -8.34 8.90
C CYS A 64 -1.94 -9.17 8.54
N ASP A 65 -2.16 -10.28 7.83
CA ASP A 65 -1.06 -11.13 7.34
C ASP A 65 -0.39 -10.53 6.11
N VAL A 66 -1.15 -9.83 5.28
CA VAL A 66 -0.74 -9.28 3.99
C VAL A 66 -1.34 -7.88 3.81
N VAL A 67 -0.62 -6.99 3.14
CA VAL A 67 -1.12 -5.67 2.76
C VAL A 67 -1.30 -5.60 1.25
N VAL A 68 -2.48 -5.14 0.80
CA VAL A 68 -2.77 -4.84 -0.60
C VAL A 68 -2.97 -3.33 -0.73
N ASP A 69 -2.17 -2.69 -1.56
CA ASP A 69 -2.23 -1.24 -1.76
C ASP A 69 -1.67 -0.81 -3.11
N ILE A 70 -2.13 0.33 -3.62
CA ILE A 70 -1.64 0.95 -4.85
C ILE A 70 -0.82 2.19 -4.52
N ASP A 71 0.47 1.98 -4.31
CA ASP A 71 1.50 3.03 -4.26
C ASP A 71 1.21 4.17 -3.26
N SER A 72 0.76 3.81 -2.05
CA SER A 72 0.61 4.76 -0.95
C SER A 72 1.66 4.53 0.13
N SER A 73 1.77 5.48 1.06
CA SER A 73 2.80 5.43 2.11
C SER A 73 2.66 4.25 3.08
N ILE A 74 1.49 3.61 3.14
CA ILE A 74 1.28 2.44 4.04
C ILE A 74 2.08 1.22 3.58
N ALA A 75 2.44 1.15 2.29
CA ALA A 75 3.29 0.10 1.76
C ALA A 75 4.68 0.10 2.42
N PHE A 76 5.18 1.27 2.82
CA PHE A 76 6.45 1.38 3.55
C PHE A 76 6.36 0.73 4.93
N ASP A 77 5.27 0.95 5.66
CA ASP A 77 5.06 0.35 6.97
C ASP A 77 4.98 -1.18 6.86
N ALA A 78 4.28 -1.69 5.84
CA ALA A 78 4.21 -3.13 5.56
C ALA A 78 5.62 -3.72 5.35
N VAL A 79 6.42 -3.08 4.49
CA VAL A 79 7.79 -3.49 4.19
C VAL A 79 8.70 -3.43 5.42
N LEU A 80 8.61 -2.36 6.22
CA LEU A 80 9.41 -2.21 7.45
C LEU A 80 9.03 -3.23 8.53
N LEU A 81 7.76 -3.63 8.60
CA LEU A 81 7.26 -4.65 9.52
C LEU A 81 7.48 -6.08 9.01
N GLY A 82 8.09 -6.26 7.83
CA GLY A 82 8.29 -7.57 7.23
C GLY A 82 6.98 -8.27 6.83
N LYS A 83 5.92 -7.48 6.57
CA LYS A 83 4.65 -7.99 6.04
C LYS A 83 4.76 -8.11 4.51
N PRO A 84 4.27 -9.21 3.91
CA PRO A 84 4.10 -9.25 2.47
C PRO A 84 3.24 -8.10 1.97
N TYR A 85 3.76 -7.39 0.98
CA TYR A 85 3.08 -6.31 0.30
C TYR A 85 2.77 -6.75 -1.13
N VAL A 86 1.48 -6.68 -1.50
CA VAL A 86 1.00 -6.97 -2.85
C VAL A 86 0.53 -5.66 -3.48
N ARG A 87 1.09 -5.35 -4.66
CA ARG A 87 0.72 -4.22 -5.49
C ARG A 87 0.07 -4.75 -6.78
N PRO A 88 -1.26 -4.77 -6.89
CA PRO A 88 -1.94 -5.13 -8.14
C PRO A 88 -1.66 -4.10 -9.25
N ARG A 89 -0.58 -4.29 -10.02
CA ARG A 89 -0.07 -3.32 -10.99
C ARG A 89 -1.09 -2.98 -12.07
N TYR A 90 -1.94 -3.92 -12.45
CA TYR A 90 -3.01 -3.71 -13.43
C TYR A 90 -4.11 -2.74 -12.97
N LEU A 91 -4.22 -2.44 -11.67
CA LEU A 91 -5.14 -1.43 -11.16
C LEU A 91 -4.65 0.00 -11.37
N GLN A 92 -3.40 0.19 -11.79
CA GLN A 92 -2.83 1.51 -12.05
C GLN A 92 -2.45 1.64 -13.51
N ASP A 93 -2.59 2.84 -14.05
CA ASP A 93 -2.12 3.17 -15.41
C ASP A 93 -0.69 2.65 -15.68
N SER A 94 -0.48 2.00 -16.82
CA SER A 94 0.78 1.32 -17.18
C SER A 94 1.97 2.28 -17.35
N SER A 95 1.72 3.58 -17.57
CA SER A 95 2.76 4.61 -17.66
C SER A 95 3.36 4.98 -16.30
N VAL A 96 2.66 4.70 -15.19
CA VAL A 96 3.16 5.05 -13.85
C VAL A 96 4.31 4.13 -13.45
N LYS A 97 5.48 4.70 -13.23
CA LYS A 97 6.64 3.99 -12.67
C LYS A 97 6.84 4.40 -11.23
N THR A 98 7.11 3.43 -10.38
CA THR A 98 7.31 3.63 -8.95
C THR A 98 8.61 2.97 -8.52
N ILE A 99 9.03 3.29 -7.30
CA ILE A 99 10.19 2.65 -6.67
C ILE A 99 10.06 1.12 -6.59
N TRP A 100 8.84 0.58 -6.58
CA TRP A 100 8.59 -0.87 -6.51
C TRP A 100 8.98 -1.58 -7.80
N ASP A 101 8.92 -0.86 -8.93
CA ASP A 101 9.31 -1.36 -10.25
C ASP A 101 10.84 -1.45 -10.40
N GLU A 102 11.58 -0.62 -9.66
CA GLU A 102 13.04 -0.52 -9.76
C GLU A 102 13.78 -1.24 -8.64
N LEU A 103 13.26 -1.13 -7.41
CA LEU A 103 13.94 -1.56 -6.18
C LEU A 103 13.27 -2.78 -5.53
N GLY A 104 12.16 -3.27 -6.07
CA GLY A 104 11.41 -4.38 -5.48
C GLY A 104 10.75 -4.02 -4.14
N GLY A 105 10.45 -5.03 -3.32
CA GLY A 105 9.74 -4.88 -2.05
C GLY A 105 8.23 -5.03 -2.15
N ALA A 106 7.69 -5.30 -3.34
CA ALA A 106 6.28 -5.57 -3.59
C ALA A 106 6.13 -6.79 -4.50
N HIS A 107 5.15 -7.65 -4.22
CA HIS A 107 4.64 -8.60 -5.20
C HIS A 107 3.76 -7.87 -6.19
N GLN A 108 4.16 -7.86 -7.46
CA GLN A 108 3.45 -7.14 -8.50
C GLN A 108 2.70 -8.12 -9.39
N THR A 109 1.38 -7.99 -9.44
CA THR A 109 0.51 -8.85 -10.24
C THR A 109 -0.14 -8.07 -11.37
N ASP A 110 -0.27 -8.70 -12.53
CA ASP A 110 -0.72 -8.04 -13.77
C ASP A 110 -2.16 -8.40 -14.16
N SER A 111 -2.88 -9.15 -13.32
CA SER A 111 -4.30 -9.49 -13.52
C SER A 111 -5.00 -9.80 -12.21
N LEU A 112 -6.35 -9.74 -12.25
CA LEU A 112 -7.23 -10.15 -11.15
C LEU A 112 -6.94 -11.58 -10.68
N ASP A 113 -6.90 -12.52 -11.62
CA ASP A 113 -6.68 -13.94 -11.31
C ASP A 113 -5.32 -14.16 -10.65
N ALA A 114 -4.28 -13.46 -11.11
CA ALA A 114 -2.95 -13.54 -10.51
C ALA A 114 -2.94 -13.00 -9.07
N THR A 115 -3.64 -11.89 -8.80
CA THR A 115 -3.77 -11.35 -7.44
C THR A 115 -4.51 -12.31 -6.52
N VAL A 116 -5.65 -12.85 -6.95
CA VAL A 116 -6.43 -13.80 -6.15
C VAL A 116 -5.64 -15.08 -5.89
N ALA A 117 -4.97 -15.62 -6.91
CA ALA A 117 -4.14 -16.82 -6.76
C ALA A 117 -3.00 -16.61 -5.77
N LEU A 118 -2.33 -15.44 -5.82
CA LEU A 118 -1.25 -15.10 -4.90
C LEU A 118 -1.75 -14.96 -3.46
N LEU A 119 -2.85 -14.23 -3.26
CA LEU A 119 -3.40 -13.96 -1.92
C LEU A 119 -4.03 -15.18 -1.27
N THR A 120 -4.42 -16.18 -2.05
CA THR A 120 -5.02 -17.42 -1.55
C THR A 120 -4.04 -18.60 -1.50
N ALA A 121 -2.76 -18.34 -1.76
CA ALA A 121 -1.70 -19.32 -1.58
C ALA A 121 -1.55 -19.70 -0.10
N GLU A 122 -1.10 -20.92 0.17
CA GLU A 122 -0.89 -21.42 1.54
C GLU A 122 0.11 -20.58 2.33
N SER A 123 1.09 -20.00 1.63
CA SER A 123 2.09 -19.13 2.22
C SER A 123 2.42 -17.97 1.28
N LEU A 124 2.51 -16.77 1.82
CA LEU A 124 3.05 -15.61 1.14
C LEU A 124 4.13 -14.98 2.02
N VAL A 125 5.34 -14.88 1.47
CA VAL A 125 6.49 -14.27 2.15
C VAL A 125 6.74 -12.86 1.59
N PRO A 126 7.44 -11.97 2.32
CA PRO A 126 7.82 -10.67 1.80
C PRO A 126 8.59 -10.77 0.48
N ALA A 127 8.29 -9.86 -0.45
CA ALA A 127 9.02 -9.77 -1.71
C ALA A 127 10.46 -9.31 -1.47
N GLU A 128 11.39 -9.80 -2.28
CA GLU A 128 12.77 -9.33 -2.26
C GLU A 128 12.84 -7.85 -2.66
N ARG A 129 13.82 -7.15 -2.09
CA ARG A 129 14.09 -5.74 -2.38
C ARG A 129 15.59 -5.53 -2.52
N ASP A 130 15.94 -4.54 -3.33
CA ASP A 130 17.32 -4.15 -3.53
C ASP A 130 17.95 -3.65 -2.22
N ARG A 131 19.23 -3.95 -2.02
CA ARG A 131 20.00 -3.54 -0.82
C ARG A 131 20.05 -2.03 -0.60
N THR A 132 19.84 -1.25 -1.66
CA THR A 132 19.82 0.23 -1.62
C THR A 132 18.42 0.79 -1.31
N PHE A 133 17.39 -0.05 -1.22
CA PHE A 133 16.00 0.37 -0.98
C PHE A 133 15.91 1.35 0.20
N GLU A 134 16.50 1.02 1.34
CA GLU A 134 16.43 1.88 2.54
C GLU A 134 17.16 3.22 2.35
N GLN A 135 18.25 3.20 1.60
CA GLN A 135 19.02 4.39 1.31
C GLN A 135 18.27 5.33 0.35
N VAL A 136 17.59 4.78 -0.65
CA VAL A 136 16.85 5.55 -1.66
C VAL A 136 15.52 6.05 -1.11
N VAL A 137 14.76 5.17 -0.47
CA VAL A 137 13.38 5.45 -0.03
C VAL A 137 13.38 6.23 1.29
N PHE A 138 14.21 5.83 2.26
CA PHE A 138 14.22 6.47 3.59
C PHE A 138 15.37 7.45 3.78
N GLY A 139 16.29 7.56 2.80
CA GLY A 139 17.46 8.44 2.91
C GLY A 139 18.60 7.84 3.76
N GLY A 140 18.48 6.58 4.17
CA GLY A 140 19.37 5.90 5.10
C GLY A 140 18.85 5.90 6.55
N PRO A 141 19.68 5.53 7.55
CA PRO A 141 19.26 5.47 8.94
C PRO A 141 18.81 6.85 9.47
N GLY A 142 17.68 6.90 10.17
CA GLY A 142 16.94 8.14 10.48
C GLY A 142 17.73 9.26 11.14
N GLY A 143 18.74 8.94 11.96
CA GLY A 143 19.62 9.96 12.56
C GLY A 143 20.43 10.77 11.53
N ALA A 144 20.89 10.12 10.46
CA ALA A 144 21.66 10.78 9.40
C ALA A 144 20.79 11.65 8.49
N VAL A 145 19.53 11.25 8.29
CA VAL A 145 18.56 11.97 7.45
C VAL A 145 18.18 13.30 8.10
N LEU A 146 17.81 13.28 9.38
CA LEU A 146 17.45 14.51 10.11
C LEU A 146 18.64 15.48 10.23
N ALA A 147 19.86 14.96 10.44
CA ALA A 147 21.06 15.79 10.46
C ALA A 147 21.27 16.50 9.11
N ARG A 148 21.08 15.79 7.99
CA ARG A 148 21.21 16.36 6.63
C ARG A 148 20.20 17.47 6.38
N TYR A 149 18.94 17.27 6.75
CA TYR A 149 17.91 18.32 6.65
C TYR A 149 18.24 19.52 7.54
N ARG A 150 18.63 19.29 8.80
CA ARG A 150 19.05 20.35 9.72
C ARG A 150 20.20 21.18 9.15
N ASP A 151 21.24 20.52 8.65
CA ASP A 151 22.46 21.18 8.17
C ASP A 151 22.20 21.92 6.85
N GLY A 152 21.36 21.36 5.97
CA GLY A 152 20.87 22.05 4.76
C GLY A 152 20.08 23.33 5.08
N LEU A 153 19.13 23.25 6.02
CA LEU A 153 18.35 24.42 6.47
C LEU A 153 19.24 25.51 7.07
N ARG A 154 20.25 25.12 7.87
CA ARG A 154 21.24 26.06 8.42
C ARG A 154 22.06 26.75 7.34
N SER A 155 22.46 26.01 6.30
CA SER A 155 23.22 26.57 5.16
C SER A 155 22.39 27.62 4.40
N VAL A 156 21.13 27.31 4.08
CA VAL A 156 20.23 28.26 3.40
C VAL A 156 20.01 29.51 4.25
N ALA A 157 19.74 29.36 5.55
CA ALA A 157 19.52 30.49 6.45
C ALA A 157 20.76 31.40 6.59
N ALA A 158 21.97 30.85 6.47
CA ALA A 158 23.20 31.64 6.47
C ALA A 158 23.39 32.43 5.16
N GLN A 159 22.90 31.91 4.03
CA GLN A 159 22.98 32.56 2.72
C GLN A 159 21.94 33.68 2.54
N SER A 160 20.75 33.55 3.14
CA SER A 160 19.69 34.57 3.07
C SER A 160 19.89 35.78 4.00
N ARG A 161 20.98 35.83 4.75
CA ARG A 161 21.35 36.95 5.66
C ARG A 161 22.43 37.88 5.07
N VAL A 162 22.74 37.73 3.78
CA VAL A 162 23.66 38.59 3.02
C VAL A 162 22.86 39.53 2.13
#